data_AF-A0A0K3A4Q7-F1
#
_entry.id   AF-A0A0K3A4Q7-F1
#
_cell.length_a   1.000
_cell.length_b   1.000
_cell.length_c   1.000
_cell.angle_alpha   90.00
_cell.angle_beta   90.00
_cell.angle_gamma   90.00
#
_symmetry.space_group_name_H-M   'P 1'
#
loop_
_entity.id
_entity.type
_entity.pdbx_description
1 polymer ?
#
loop_
_entity_poly.entity_id
_entity_poly.type
_entity_poly.pdbx_seq_one_letter_code
_entity_poly.pdbx_strand_id
1 'polypeptide(L)'
;MQSKGNQRRWLLWIVLLAAAAASAEASAQQDQAQQQMQQQQQQQQIQQQLQQLQQLQQQQQPSANPNAPKGLSAAYLDCRKQASGVYDQQRCIERERRAQEDRMARAYDTLRYRLSGSDRAKLMDAQYTWQQSDAQAGDLDKTLGGGGQAAALQRAEAALERINARANELEKYARR
;
A
#
# COMPACT_ATOMS: atom_id res chain seq x y z
N MET A 1 36.32 73.83 -40.27
CA MET A 1 35.53 73.41 -39.08
C MET A 1 34.45 72.43 -39.54
N GLN A 2 34.59 71.11 -39.33
CA GLN A 2 33.52 70.08 -39.37
C GLN A 2 34.15 68.67 -39.27
N SER A 3 34.69 68.28 -38.11
CA SER A 3 35.19 66.90 -37.86
C SER A 3 34.89 66.43 -36.42
N LYS A 4 33.82 66.95 -35.81
CA LYS A 4 33.38 66.56 -34.44
C LYS A 4 32.04 65.81 -34.43
N GLY A 5 31.26 65.86 -35.51
CA GLY A 5 29.93 65.24 -35.61
C GLY A 5 29.96 63.73 -35.86
N ASN A 6 30.83 63.25 -36.76
CA ASN A 6 30.90 61.83 -37.11
C ASN A 6 31.55 60.96 -36.02
N GLN A 7 32.54 61.49 -35.30
CA GLN A 7 33.22 60.75 -34.24
C GLN A 7 32.30 60.51 -33.03
N ARG A 8 31.45 61.49 -32.70
CA ARG A 8 30.44 61.37 -31.64
C ARG A 8 29.34 60.37 -32.00
N ARG A 9 28.88 60.35 -33.26
CA ARG A 9 27.90 59.35 -33.72
C ARG A 9 28.47 57.93 -33.70
N TRP A 10 29.72 57.74 -34.11
CA TRP A 10 30.37 56.43 -34.08
C TRP A 10 30.55 55.89 -32.66
N LEU A 11 30.98 56.73 -31.71
CA LEU A 11 31.08 56.36 -30.30
C LEU A 11 29.71 56.02 -29.68
N LEU A 12 28.64 56.73 -30.04
CA LEU A 12 27.29 56.42 -29.57
C LEU A 12 26.80 55.05 -30.07
N TRP A 13 27.12 54.66 -31.31
CA TRP A 13 26.77 53.34 -31.84
C TRP A 13 27.51 52.20 -31.12
N ILE A 14 28.77 52.39 -30.76
CA ILE A 14 29.54 51.39 -30.00
C ILE A 14 28.98 51.22 -28.58
N VAL A 15 28.63 52.31 -27.91
CA VAL A 15 28.04 52.26 -26.56
C VAL A 15 26.66 51.57 -26.58
N LEU A 16 25.85 51.81 -27.61
CA LEU A 16 24.56 51.14 -27.79
C LEU A 16 24.70 49.63 -28.05
N LEU A 17 25.68 49.21 -28.86
CA LEU A 17 25.95 47.78 -29.11
C LEU A 17 26.49 47.07 -27.86
N ALA A 18 27.38 47.71 -27.11
CA ALA A 18 27.91 47.15 -25.86
C ALA A 18 26.82 47.04 -24.78
N ALA A 19 25.90 48.01 -24.68
CA ALA A 19 24.77 47.96 -23.75
C ALA A 19 23.76 46.86 -24.12
N ALA A 20 23.52 46.61 -25.41
CA ALA A 20 22.63 45.54 -25.87
C ALA A 20 23.20 44.14 -25.59
N ALA A 21 24.50 43.92 -25.78
CA ALA A 21 25.16 42.64 -25.50
C ALA A 21 25.16 42.30 -23.99
N ALA A 22 25.48 43.28 -23.13
CA ALA A 22 25.46 43.08 -21.68
C ALA A 22 24.05 42.78 -21.12
N SER A 23 23.01 43.33 -21.75
CA SER A 23 21.61 43.11 -21.36
C SER A 23 21.07 41.73 -21.81
N ALA A 24 21.57 41.21 -22.93
CA ALA A 24 21.22 39.88 -23.44
C ALA A 24 21.89 38.76 -22.63
N GLU A 25 23.14 38.94 -22.20
CA GLU A 25 23.85 37.99 -21.35
C GLU A 25 23.24 37.94 -19.94
N ALA A 26 22.88 39.09 -19.36
CA ALA A 26 22.25 39.14 -18.03
C ALA A 26 20.87 38.45 -18.00
N SER A 27 20.05 38.61 -19.04
CA SER A 27 18.73 37.95 -19.14
C SER A 27 18.85 36.44 -19.41
N ALA A 28 19.77 36.01 -20.28
CA ALA A 28 20.03 34.59 -20.50
C ALA A 28 20.54 33.86 -19.24
N GLN A 29 21.36 34.54 -18.44
CA GLN A 29 21.90 34.00 -17.19
C GLN A 29 20.82 33.94 -16.09
N GLN A 30 19.88 34.89 -16.09
CA GLN A 30 18.74 34.91 -15.16
C GLN A 30 17.70 33.83 -15.52
N ASP A 31 17.44 33.60 -16.81
CA ASP A 31 16.56 32.53 -17.29
C ASP A 31 17.12 31.13 -16.97
N GLN A 32 18.43 30.93 -17.11
CA GLN A 32 19.09 29.67 -16.71
C GLN A 32 18.98 29.42 -15.20
N ALA A 33 19.20 30.43 -14.37
CA ALA A 33 19.04 30.29 -12.91
C ALA A 33 17.59 29.96 -12.52
N GLN A 34 16.62 30.56 -13.21
CA GLN A 34 15.20 30.33 -12.96
C GLN A 34 14.76 28.93 -13.42
N GLN A 35 15.26 28.44 -14.56
CA GLN A 35 15.05 27.06 -15.01
C GLN A 35 15.69 26.03 -14.07
N GLN A 36 16.89 26.32 -13.55
CA GLN A 36 17.59 25.42 -12.64
C GLN A 36 16.86 25.30 -11.29
N MET A 37 16.35 26.42 -10.75
CA MET A 37 15.48 26.44 -9.58
C MET A 37 14.19 25.64 -9.80
N GLN A 38 13.55 25.78 -10.97
CA GLN A 38 12.32 25.07 -11.29
C GLN A 38 12.55 23.55 -11.40
N GLN A 39 13.65 23.12 -12.02
CA GLN A 39 14.04 21.70 -12.05
C GLN A 39 14.32 21.16 -10.65
N GLN A 40 15.01 21.94 -9.80
CA GLN A 40 15.32 21.52 -8.45
C GLN A 40 14.06 21.35 -7.60
N GLN A 41 13.09 22.26 -7.76
CA GLN A 41 11.79 22.17 -7.09
C GLN A 41 10.99 20.94 -7.59
N GLN A 42 11.02 20.66 -8.89
CA GLN A 42 10.35 19.49 -9.46
C GLN A 42 10.98 18.18 -8.96
N GLN A 43 12.31 18.11 -8.84
CA GLN A 43 13.00 16.96 -8.24
C GLN A 43 12.61 16.75 -6.77
N GLN A 44 12.50 17.82 -5.99
CA GLN A 44 12.05 17.72 -4.59
C GLN A 44 10.62 17.18 -4.49
N GLN A 45 9.71 17.62 -5.35
CA GLN A 45 8.34 17.11 -5.39
C GLN A 45 8.30 15.61 -5.73
N ILE A 46 9.08 15.17 -6.72
CA ILE A 46 9.18 13.74 -7.09
C ILE A 46 9.73 12.94 -5.90
N GLN A 47 10.75 13.44 -5.20
CA GLN A 47 11.30 12.77 -4.02
C GLN A 47 10.25 12.63 -2.90
N GLN A 48 9.50 13.70 -2.61
CA GLN A 48 8.43 13.64 -1.61
C GLN A 48 7.35 12.63 -1.99
N GLN A 49 6.95 12.60 -3.26
CA GLN A 49 5.95 11.67 -3.76
C GLN A 49 6.42 10.20 -3.66
N LEU A 50 7.69 9.94 -4.00
CA LEU A 50 8.29 8.61 -3.86
C LEU A 50 8.36 8.17 -2.40
N GLN A 51 8.70 9.08 -1.50
CA GLN A 51 8.76 8.80 -0.06
C GLN A 51 7.37 8.45 0.50
N GLN A 52 6.32 9.15 0.04
CA GLN A 52 4.94 8.85 0.40
C GLN A 52 4.49 7.48 -0.13
N LEU A 53 4.83 7.14 -1.38
CA LEU A 53 4.55 5.82 -1.94
C LEU A 53 5.26 4.69 -1.19
N GLN A 54 6.50 4.92 -0.73
CA GLN A 54 7.25 3.96 0.08
C GLN A 54 6.56 3.71 1.43
N GLN A 55 6.04 4.75 2.08
CA GLN A 55 5.30 4.60 3.34
C GLN A 55 4.01 3.80 3.15
N LEU A 56 3.28 4.03 2.05
CA LEU A 56 2.06 3.27 1.74
C LEU A 56 2.36 1.78 1.45
N GLN A 57 3.50 1.47 0.81
CA GLN A 57 3.93 0.08 0.64
C GLN A 57 4.30 -0.60 1.96
N GLN A 58 4.94 0.11 2.90
CA GLN A 58 5.29 -0.46 4.20
C GLN A 58 4.05 -0.83 5.04
N GLN A 59 2.94 -0.10 4.89
CA GLN A 59 1.68 -0.47 5.55
C GLN A 59 1.08 -1.79 5.03
N GLN A 60 1.48 -2.25 3.84
CA GLN A 60 1.04 -3.54 3.28
C GLN A 60 2.00 -4.69 3.62
N GLN A 61 3.13 -4.43 4.29
CA GLN A 61 4.00 -5.51 4.75
C GLN A 61 3.43 -6.18 6.00
N PRO A 62 3.46 -7.52 6.10
CA PRO A 62 3.22 -8.21 7.36
C PRO A 62 4.21 -7.65 8.38
N SER A 63 3.70 -7.22 9.52
CA SER A 63 4.51 -6.57 10.55
C SER A 63 5.66 -7.48 10.99
N ALA A 64 6.90 -6.97 10.94
CA ALA A 64 8.11 -7.66 11.38
C ALA A 64 8.18 -7.86 12.91
N ASN A 65 7.16 -7.44 13.64
CA ASN A 65 6.99 -7.76 15.04
C ASN A 65 6.62 -9.25 15.16
N PRO A 66 7.47 -10.11 15.74
CA PRO A 66 7.17 -11.53 15.90
C PRO A 66 5.92 -11.77 16.77
N ASN A 67 5.42 -10.75 17.48
CA ASN A 67 4.21 -10.79 18.29
C ASN A 67 2.96 -10.22 17.59
N ALA A 68 3.09 -9.64 16.39
CA ALA A 68 1.93 -9.16 15.66
C ALA A 68 1.13 -10.34 15.05
N PRO A 69 -0.18 -10.15 14.86
CA PRO A 69 -0.98 -11.11 14.12
C PRO A 69 -0.46 -11.23 12.69
N LYS A 70 -0.27 -12.46 12.21
CA LYS A 70 0.45 -12.72 10.95
C LYS A 70 -0.33 -12.26 9.71
N GLY A 71 -1.64 -12.02 9.82
CA GLY A 71 -2.47 -11.60 8.69
C GLY A 71 -2.55 -12.66 7.59
N LEU A 72 -2.84 -12.26 6.36
CA LEU A 72 -2.78 -13.15 5.19
C LEU A 72 -1.32 -13.44 4.81
N SER A 73 -1.05 -14.63 4.29
CA SER A 73 0.32 -15.07 3.97
C SER A 73 0.90 -14.32 2.77
N ALA A 74 2.22 -14.14 2.76
CA ALA A 74 2.92 -13.60 1.60
C ALA A 74 2.65 -14.45 0.33
N ALA A 75 2.59 -15.77 0.49
CA ALA A 75 2.27 -16.70 -0.59
C ALA A 75 0.88 -16.44 -1.20
N TYR A 76 -0.11 -16.06 -0.39
CA TYR A 76 -1.42 -15.64 -0.89
C TYR A 76 -1.35 -14.34 -1.67
N LEU A 77 -0.67 -13.32 -1.12
CA LEU A 77 -0.53 -12.02 -1.78
C LEU A 77 0.17 -12.17 -3.14
N ASP A 78 1.21 -12.99 -3.21
CA ASP A 78 1.92 -13.25 -4.46
C ASP A 78 1.09 -14.09 -5.44
N CYS A 79 0.34 -15.08 -4.96
CA CYS A 79 -0.63 -15.81 -5.78
C CYS A 79 -1.66 -14.86 -6.39
N ARG A 80 -2.22 -13.93 -5.59
CA ARG A 80 -3.22 -12.95 -6.05
C ARG A 80 -2.67 -12.00 -7.12
N LYS A 81 -1.38 -11.61 -7.03
CA LYS A 81 -0.73 -10.78 -8.06
C LYS A 81 -0.55 -11.51 -9.39
N GLN A 82 -0.33 -12.83 -9.34
CA GLN A 82 -0.07 -13.66 -10.52
C GLN A 82 -1.35 -14.26 -11.14
N ALA A 83 -2.46 -14.28 -10.39
CA ALA A 83 -3.70 -14.91 -10.79
C ALA A 83 -4.32 -14.23 -12.03
N SER A 84 -4.59 -15.03 -13.07
CA SER A 84 -5.25 -14.57 -14.29
C SER A 84 -6.71 -15.07 -14.34
N GLY A 85 -7.64 -14.20 -13.96
CA GLY A 85 -9.07 -14.50 -13.97
C GLY A 85 -9.58 -15.24 -12.72
N VAL A 86 -10.88 -15.54 -12.73
CA VAL A 86 -11.61 -15.94 -11.51
C VAL A 86 -11.17 -17.29 -10.95
N TYR A 87 -10.88 -18.27 -11.80
CA TYR A 87 -10.46 -19.60 -11.35
C TYR A 87 -9.11 -19.56 -10.59
N ASP A 88 -8.14 -18.79 -11.08
CA ASP A 88 -6.86 -18.62 -10.39
C ASP A 88 -7.04 -17.90 -9.06
N GLN A 89 -7.86 -16.85 -9.05
CA GLN A 89 -8.16 -16.10 -7.84
C GLN A 89 -8.85 -16.97 -6.77
N GLN A 90 -9.79 -17.82 -7.18
CA GLN A 90 -10.46 -18.76 -6.29
C GLN A 90 -9.48 -19.81 -5.73
N ARG A 91 -8.55 -20.31 -6.53
CA ARG A 91 -7.48 -21.21 -6.04
C ARG A 91 -6.60 -20.55 -5.01
N CYS A 92 -6.21 -19.29 -5.20
CA CYS A 92 -5.43 -18.54 -4.22
C CYS A 92 -6.18 -18.42 -2.89
N ILE A 93 -7.46 -18.01 -2.92
CA ILE A 93 -8.28 -17.87 -1.72
C ILE A 93 -8.43 -19.22 -1.01
N GLU A 94 -8.73 -20.29 -1.73
CA GLU A 94 -8.96 -21.60 -1.14
C GLU A 94 -7.69 -22.17 -0.47
N ARG A 95 -6.51 -21.95 -1.09
CA ARG A 95 -5.23 -22.34 -0.49
C ARG A 95 -4.97 -21.55 0.80
N GLU A 96 -5.22 -20.25 0.76
CA GLU A 96 -5.02 -19.40 1.93
C GLU A 96 -6.02 -19.72 3.05
N ARG A 97 -7.28 -19.97 2.72
CA ARG A 97 -8.32 -20.40 3.67
C ARG A 97 -7.86 -21.60 4.49
N ARG A 98 -7.36 -22.65 3.84
CA ARG A 98 -6.84 -23.83 4.53
C ARG A 98 -5.67 -23.50 5.46
N ALA A 99 -4.74 -22.67 5.00
CA ALA A 99 -3.60 -22.24 5.82
C ALA A 99 -4.05 -21.44 7.06
N GLN A 100 -5.09 -20.60 6.91
CA GLN A 100 -5.68 -19.81 7.99
C GLN A 100 -6.49 -20.67 8.97
N GLU A 101 -7.23 -21.67 8.48
CA GLU A 101 -7.95 -22.66 9.30
C GLU A 101 -6.98 -23.49 10.14
N ASP A 102 -5.91 -24.01 9.52
CA ASP A 102 -4.85 -24.72 10.23
C ASP A 102 -4.19 -23.86 11.30
N ARG A 103 -3.98 -22.57 10.99
CA ARG A 103 -3.41 -21.61 11.94
C ARG A 103 -4.34 -21.37 13.13
N MET A 104 -5.63 -21.17 12.86
CA MET A 104 -6.66 -21.02 13.87
C MET A 104 -6.75 -22.25 14.77
N ALA A 105 -6.76 -23.45 14.18
CA ALA A 105 -6.84 -24.72 14.91
C ALA A 105 -5.63 -24.92 15.83
N ARG A 106 -4.41 -24.66 15.36
CA ARG A 106 -3.20 -24.73 16.19
C ARG A 106 -3.25 -23.77 17.38
N ALA A 107 -3.68 -22.53 17.15
CA ALA A 107 -3.81 -21.52 18.21
C ALA A 107 -4.88 -21.92 19.25
N TYR A 108 -6.03 -22.41 18.78
CA TYR A 108 -7.10 -22.96 19.62
C TYR A 108 -6.60 -24.13 20.47
N ASP A 109 -5.92 -25.10 19.87
CA ASP A 109 -5.41 -26.25 20.61
C ASP A 109 -4.36 -25.85 21.65
N THR A 110 -3.46 -24.92 21.30
CA THR A 110 -2.47 -24.38 22.25
C THR A 110 -3.16 -23.79 23.48
N LEU A 111 -4.20 -22.97 23.27
CA LEU A 111 -5.01 -22.41 24.36
C LEU A 111 -5.76 -23.49 25.13
N ARG A 112 -6.37 -24.46 24.44
CA ARG A 112 -7.15 -25.54 25.05
C ARG A 112 -6.31 -26.44 25.94
N TYR A 113 -5.05 -26.68 25.58
CA TYR A 113 -4.10 -27.44 26.42
C TYR A 113 -3.56 -26.63 27.59
N ARG A 114 -3.35 -25.32 27.42
CA ARG A 114 -2.86 -24.45 28.49
C ARG A 114 -3.93 -24.13 29.55
N LEU A 115 -5.17 -23.92 29.12
CA LEU A 115 -6.28 -23.59 30.01
C LEU A 115 -6.83 -24.84 30.68
N SER A 116 -7.42 -24.66 31.86
CA SER A 116 -8.06 -25.73 32.62
C SER A 116 -9.41 -25.28 33.17
N GLY A 117 -10.17 -26.24 33.72
CA GLY A 117 -11.46 -25.98 34.39
C GLY A 117 -12.43 -25.12 33.57
N SER A 118 -12.98 -24.09 34.21
CA SER A 118 -13.98 -23.20 33.61
C SER A 118 -13.45 -22.39 32.43
N ASP A 119 -12.17 -22.04 32.42
CA ASP A 119 -11.62 -21.18 31.37
C ASP A 119 -11.46 -21.94 30.06
N ARG A 120 -11.06 -23.22 30.15
CA ARG A 120 -11.08 -24.12 28.99
C ARG A 120 -12.49 -24.31 28.45
N ALA A 121 -13.48 -24.48 29.34
CA ALA A 121 -14.88 -24.62 28.92
C ALA A 121 -15.39 -23.35 28.19
N LYS A 122 -15.07 -22.16 28.70
CA LYS A 122 -15.40 -20.87 28.05
C LYS A 122 -14.73 -20.72 26.68
N LEU A 123 -13.46 -21.13 26.54
CA LEU A 123 -12.78 -21.14 25.23
C LEU A 123 -13.52 -22.03 24.23
N MET A 124 -13.87 -23.25 24.64
CA MET A 124 -14.57 -24.21 23.78
C MET A 124 -15.93 -23.68 23.35
N ASP A 125 -16.70 -23.12 24.27
CA ASP A 125 -18.03 -22.53 24.01
C ASP A 125 -17.94 -21.30 23.09
N ALA A 126 -16.99 -20.40 23.34
CA ALA A 126 -16.75 -19.24 22.49
C ALA A 126 -16.31 -19.64 21.07
N GLN A 127 -15.49 -20.69 20.93
CA GLN A 127 -15.07 -21.18 19.62
C GLN A 127 -16.23 -21.83 18.87
N TYR A 128 -17.05 -22.63 19.56
CA TYR A 128 -18.26 -23.23 18.98
C TYR A 128 -19.25 -22.16 18.50
N THR A 129 -19.53 -21.17 19.35
CA THR A 129 -20.42 -20.05 19.00
C THR A 129 -19.90 -19.26 17.81
N TRP A 130 -18.58 -19.02 17.74
CA TRP A 130 -17.97 -18.37 16.59
C TRP A 130 -18.16 -19.19 15.29
N GLN A 131 -17.99 -20.51 15.33
CA GLN A 131 -18.21 -21.37 14.15
C GLN A 131 -19.65 -21.30 13.64
N GLN A 132 -20.62 -21.27 14.56
CA GLN A 132 -22.04 -21.12 14.20
C GLN A 132 -22.31 -19.76 13.57
N SER A 133 -21.71 -18.69 14.12
CA SER A 133 -21.82 -17.34 13.56
C SER A 133 -21.18 -17.24 12.16
N ASP A 134 -20.02 -17.86 11.94
CA ASP A 134 -19.36 -17.86 10.63
C ASP A 134 -20.19 -18.61 9.58
N ALA A 135 -20.81 -19.74 9.95
CA ALA A 135 -21.73 -20.46 9.07
C ALA A 135 -22.95 -19.59 8.68
N GLN A 136 -23.56 -18.92 9.66
CA GLN A 136 -24.67 -17.98 9.42
C GLN A 136 -24.25 -16.79 8.54
N ALA A 137 -23.04 -16.27 8.74
CA ALA A 137 -22.48 -15.23 7.87
C ALA A 137 -22.31 -15.74 6.43
N GLY A 138 -21.86 -16.99 6.24
CA GLY A 138 -21.79 -17.61 4.92
C GLY A 138 -23.14 -17.74 4.22
N ASP A 139 -24.22 -18.00 4.96
CA ASP A 139 -25.58 -18.05 4.40
C ASP A 139 -26.13 -16.66 4.09
N LEU A 140 -25.84 -15.67 4.95
CA LEU A 140 -26.15 -14.27 4.68
C LEU A 140 -25.41 -13.78 3.42
N ASP A 141 -24.12 -14.07 3.30
CA ASP A 141 -23.28 -13.71 2.15
C ASP A 141 -23.88 -14.25 0.84
N LYS A 142 -24.35 -15.51 0.83
CA LYS A 142 -25.05 -16.11 -0.33
C LYS A 142 -26.33 -15.37 -0.68
N THR A 143 -27.08 -14.95 0.33
CA THR A 143 -28.36 -14.24 0.16
C THR A 143 -28.14 -12.83 -0.40
N LEU A 144 -27.12 -12.12 0.09
CA LEU A 144 -26.83 -10.74 -0.30
C LEU A 144 -26.01 -10.63 -1.59
N GLY A 145 -25.09 -11.56 -1.83
CA GLY A 145 -24.05 -11.41 -2.86
C GLY A 145 -24.50 -11.62 -4.30
N GLY A 146 -25.75 -12.01 -4.55
CA GLY A 146 -26.22 -12.33 -5.91
C GLY A 146 -25.56 -13.57 -6.53
N GLY A 147 -25.93 -13.86 -7.78
CA GLY A 147 -25.45 -15.01 -8.54
C GLY A 147 -24.15 -14.74 -9.32
N GLY A 148 -23.45 -15.81 -9.70
CA GLY A 148 -22.30 -15.75 -10.61
C GLY A 148 -20.93 -15.84 -9.95
N GLN A 149 -19.89 -15.83 -10.78
CA GLN A 149 -18.51 -16.10 -10.40
C GLN A 149 -17.86 -14.97 -9.58
N ALA A 150 -18.10 -13.70 -9.94
CA ALA A 150 -17.59 -12.55 -9.19
C ALA A 150 -18.19 -12.50 -7.77
N ALA A 151 -19.50 -12.73 -7.65
CA ALA A 151 -20.19 -12.84 -6.37
C ALA A 151 -19.63 -13.99 -5.51
N ALA A 152 -19.39 -15.16 -6.12
CA ALA A 152 -18.80 -16.29 -5.41
C ALA A 152 -17.39 -15.99 -4.88
N LEU A 153 -16.59 -15.24 -5.65
CA LEU A 153 -15.26 -14.80 -5.25
C LEU A 153 -15.32 -13.85 -4.05
N GLN A 154 -16.19 -12.83 -4.10
CA GLN A 154 -16.37 -11.88 -3.00
C GLN A 154 -16.77 -12.59 -1.69
N ARG A 155 -17.69 -13.57 -1.77
CA ARG A 155 -18.07 -14.37 -0.59
C ARG A 155 -16.92 -15.19 -0.03
N ALA A 156 -16.09 -15.76 -0.91
CA ALA A 156 -14.92 -16.52 -0.49
C ALA A 156 -13.87 -15.61 0.19
N GLU A 157 -13.70 -14.37 -0.28
CA GLU A 157 -12.84 -13.36 0.34
C GLU A 157 -13.38 -12.95 1.72
N ALA A 158 -14.68 -12.69 1.85
CA ALA A 158 -15.30 -12.35 3.13
C ALA A 158 -15.15 -13.48 4.17
N ALA A 159 -15.34 -14.74 3.76
CA ALA A 159 -15.11 -15.90 4.62
C ALA A 159 -13.64 -16.01 5.05
N LEU A 160 -12.70 -15.80 4.12
CA LEU A 160 -11.27 -15.81 4.41
C LEU A 160 -10.89 -14.75 5.44
N GLU A 161 -11.43 -13.54 5.33
CA GLU A 161 -11.18 -12.45 6.27
C GLU A 161 -11.64 -12.79 7.69
N ARG A 162 -12.83 -13.38 7.84
CA ARG A 162 -13.35 -13.81 9.15
C ARG A 162 -12.47 -14.87 9.81
N ILE A 163 -12.04 -15.87 9.04
CA ILE A 163 -11.13 -16.92 9.55
C ILE A 163 -9.78 -16.33 9.95
N ASN A 164 -9.20 -15.46 9.13
CA ASN A 164 -7.95 -14.77 9.44
C ASN A 164 -8.07 -13.93 10.73
N ALA A 165 -9.17 -13.18 10.89
CA ALA A 165 -9.44 -12.39 12.08
C ALA A 165 -9.51 -13.26 13.34
N ARG A 166 -10.23 -14.40 13.28
CA ARG A 166 -10.31 -15.33 14.41
C ARG A 166 -8.98 -15.99 14.73
N ALA A 167 -8.23 -16.40 13.71
CA ALA A 167 -6.89 -16.95 13.89
C ALA A 167 -5.97 -15.93 14.60
N ASN A 168 -6.01 -14.67 14.19
CA ASN A 168 -5.26 -13.57 14.80
C ASN A 168 -5.64 -13.35 16.27
N GLU A 169 -6.94 -13.37 16.57
CA GLU A 169 -7.46 -13.25 17.94
C GLU A 169 -6.94 -14.38 18.84
N LEU A 170 -7.10 -15.63 18.43
CA LEU A 170 -6.65 -16.78 19.22
C LEU A 170 -5.13 -16.82 19.39
N GLU A 171 -4.37 -16.52 18.33
CA GLU A 171 -2.91 -16.47 18.42
C GLU A 171 -2.43 -15.43 19.44
N LYS A 172 -3.08 -14.26 19.51
CA LYS A 172 -2.75 -13.21 20.49
C LYS A 172 -2.84 -13.72 21.93
N TYR A 173 -3.81 -14.58 22.23
CA TYR A 173 -3.94 -15.17 23.56
C TYR A 173 -3.00 -16.35 23.78
N ALA A 174 -2.74 -17.14 22.73
CA ALA A 174 -1.88 -18.33 22.78
C ALA A 174 -0.41 -18.00 23.03
N ARG A 175 0.04 -16.80 22.62
CA ARG A 175 1.42 -16.33 22.79
C ARG A 175 1.73 -15.71 24.16
N ARG A 176 0.73 -15.55 25.03
CA ARG A 176 0.92 -15.09 26.42
C ARG A 176 1.43 -16.21 27.30
#